data_AF-A0A151ITJ0-F1
#
_entry.id   AF-A0A151ITJ0-F1
#
_cell.length_a   1.000
_cell.length_b   1.000
_cell.length_c   1.000
_cell.angle_alpha   90.00
_cell.angle_beta   90.00
_cell.angle_gamma   90.00
#
_symmetry.space_group_name_H-M   'P 1'
#
loop_
_entity.id
_entity.type
_entity.pdbx_description
1 polymer ?
#
loop_
_entity_poly.entity_id
_entity_poly.type
_entity_poly.pdbx_seq_one_letter_code
_entity_poly.pdbx_strand_id
1 'polypeptide(L)'
;MDPNTLTVAQLKDILIQYKQYGRKAELIARMQKVDPTEGWILEATLQTEANDDMEEAVQEDGAQPQEDEQIGQETASSLARWQTTLQARERELMQKEIELLRRENQLLRSSPTTSTTSTMSRATTSIKSIGELLSEYTGSSEDFERWKAQVKMVRSTYELDENATKILTSSKLRGKAQEWYYSLTENLTLPTDTILDKMDAMFKQPIGQLERRRQFEARQWRKDETFSSYCHDKIILGNCVPIAEDELVDYVVEGIPSETLKNQAKSSPSPRCRHY
;
A
#
# COMPACT_ATOMS: atom_id res chain seq x y z
N MET A 1 -37.05 -0.46 31.56
CA MET A 1 -37.36 -0.31 32.99
C MET A 1 -37.20 1.16 33.37
N ASP A 2 -38.00 1.69 34.29
CA ASP A 2 -37.97 3.12 34.66
C ASP A 2 -36.74 3.44 35.54
N PRO A 3 -35.79 4.29 35.11
CA PRO A 3 -34.54 4.59 35.83
C PRO A 3 -34.73 5.22 37.23
N ASN A 4 -35.95 5.63 37.56
CA ASN A 4 -36.27 6.26 38.83
C ASN A 4 -36.33 5.30 40.01
N THR A 5 -36.41 3.98 39.78
CA THR A 5 -36.54 2.97 40.85
C THR A 5 -35.24 2.69 41.60
N LEU A 6 -34.08 3.10 41.09
CA LEU A 6 -32.78 2.84 41.72
C LEU A 6 -32.48 3.83 42.85
N THR A 7 -32.02 3.33 43.99
CA THR A 7 -31.66 4.18 45.13
C THR A 7 -30.34 4.92 44.89
N VAL A 8 -30.15 6.06 45.56
CA VAL A 8 -28.96 6.91 45.39
C VAL A 8 -27.67 6.20 45.83
N ALA A 9 -27.76 5.22 46.72
CA ALA A 9 -26.63 4.38 47.14
C ALA A 9 -26.17 3.47 46.00
N GLN A 10 -27.10 2.76 45.36
CA GLN A 10 -26.82 1.86 44.23
C GLN A 10 -26.21 2.59 43.03
N LEU A 11 -26.68 3.81 42.73
CA LEU A 11 -26.07 4.64 41.70
C LEU A 11 -24.63 5.05 42.04
N LYS A 12 -24.33 5.33 43.31
CA LYS A 12 -22.98 5.72 43.74
C LYS A 12 -21.98 4.56 43.63
N ASP A 13 -22.39 3.33 43.95
CA ASP A 13 -21.50 2.16 43.87
C ASP A 13 -21.09 1.83 42.43
N ILE A 14 -22.03 1.90 41.49
CA ILE A 14 -21.76 1.75 40.06
C ILE A 14 -20.83 2.87 39.55
N LEU A 15 -20.92 4.07 40.13
CA LEU A 15 -20.11 5.22 39.73
C LEU A 15 -18.70 5.28 40.32
N ILE A 16 -18.47 4.62 41.45
CA ILE A 16 -17.12 4.45 42.00
C ILE A 16 -16.25 3.63 41.02
N GLN A 17 -16.86 2.68 40.31
CA GLN A 17 -16.21 1.88 39.27
C GLN A 17 -15.78 2.72 38.04
N TYR A 18 -16.43 3.87 37.81
CA TYR A 18 -16.18 4.75 36.67
C TYR A 18 -15.62 6.14 37.02
N LYS A 19 -15.25 6.40 38.29
CA LYS A 19 -14.66 7.66 38.79
C LYS A 19 -15.41 8.94 38.38
N GLN A 20 -16.75 8.95 38.45
CA GLN A 20 -17.53 10.17 38.18
C GLN A 20 -18.51 10.50 39.31
N TYR A 21 -18.66 11.80 39.61
CA TYR A 21 -19.54 12.32 40.66
C TYR A 21 -20.52 13.36 40.11
N GLY A 22 -21.78 13.33 40.57
CA GLY A 22 -22.85 14.25 40.12
C GLY A 22 -24.23 13.94 40.71
N ARG A 23 -25.28 14.65 40.27
CA ARG A 23 -26.68 14.39 40.67
C ARG A 23 -27.30 13.26 39.84
N LYS A 24 -28.19 12.44 40.43
CA LYS A 24 -28.79 11.22 39.85
C LYS A 24 -29.28 11.38 38.40
N ALA A 25 -30.00 12.45 38.09
CA ALA A 25 -30.52 12.69 36.75
C ALA A 25 -29.41 12.96 35.71
N GLU A 26 -28.37 13.69 36.09
CA GLU A 26 -27.22 13.97 35.20
C GLU A 26 -26.36 12.73 34.98
N LEU A 27 -26.34 11.82 35.95
CA LEU A 27 -25.61 10.56 35.91
C LEU A 27 -26.27 9.56 34.96
N ILE A 28 -27.59 9.42 35.02
CA ILE A 28 -28.37 8.58 34.09
C ILE A 28 -28.21 9.09 32.65
N ALA A 29 -28.33 10.41 32.44
CA ALA A 29 -28.18 11.01 31.11
C ALA A 29 -26.77 10.82 30.52
N ARG A 30 -25.73 10.79 31.37
CA ARG A 30 -24.35 10.54 30.93
C ARG A 30 -24.10 9.06 30.64
N MET A 31 -24.65 8.15 31.43
CA MET A 31 -24.54 6.71 31.19
C MET A 31 -25.24 6.29 29.90
N GLN A 32 -26.42 6.83 29.61
CA GLN A 32 -27.12 6.60 28.33
C GLN A 32 -26.35 7.13 27.11
N LYS A 33 -25.45 8.11 27.29
CA LYS A 33 -24.59 8.63 26.21
C LYS A 33 -23.37 7.75 25.95
N VAL A 34 -22.86 7.05 26.98
CA VAL A 34 -21.69 6.17 26.90
C VAL A 34 -22.08 4.76 26.46
N ASP A 35 -23.25 4.28 26.89
CA ASP A 35 -23.84 3.02 26.45
C ASP A 35 -25.33 3.22 26.06
N PRO A 36 -25.63 3.37 24.76
CA PRO A 36 -27.01 3.50 24.27
C PRO A 36 -27.82 2.20 24.37
N THR A 37 -27.19 1.09 24.72
CA THR A 37 -27.78 -0.26 24.74
C THR A 37 -28.42 -0.59 26.09
N GLU A 38 -28.31 0.31 27.08
CA GLU A 38 -28.84 0.14 28.44
C GLU A 38 -28.28 -1.09 29.17
N GLY A 39 -27.11 -1.62 28.75
CA GLY A 39 -26.52 -2.84 29.31
C GLY A 39 -26.13 -2.70 30.78
N TRP A 40 -25.76 -1.49 31.20
CA TRP A 40 -25.47 -1.15 32.60
C TRP A 40 -26.65 -1.38 33.55
N ILE A 41 -27.90 -1.35 33.05
CA ILE A 41 -29.09 -1.62 33.86
C ILE A 41 -29.18 -3.10 34.24
N LEU A 42 -28.79 -3.99 33.32
CA LEU A 42 -28.77 -5.44 33.52
C LEU A 42 -27.65 -5.87 34.48
N GLU A 43 -26.49 -5.21 34.41
CA GLU A 43 -25.35 -5.50 35.30
C GLU A 43 -25.61 -5.07 36.75
N ALA A 44 -26.31 -3.95 36.95
CA ALA A 44 -26.73 -3.47 38.27
C ALA A 44 -27.72 -4.44 38.96
N THR A 45 -28.64 -5.03 38.19
CA THR A 45 -29.60 -6.01 38.73
C THR A 45 -28.92 -7.32 39.13
N LEU A 46 -27.92 -7.78 38.35
CA LEU A 46 -27.16 -8.99 38.68
C LEU A 46 -26.28 -8.82 39.93
N GLN A 47 -25.77 -7.61 40.18
CA GLN A 47 -25.04 -7.32 41.42
C GLN A 47 -25.94 -7.26 42.66
N THR A 48 -27.25 -7.03 42.49
CA THR A 48 -28.21 -7.00 43.60
C THR A 48 -28.51 -8.42 44.10
N GLU A 49 -28.54 -9.42 43.20
CA GLU A 49 -28.75 -10.83 43.56
C GLU A 49 -27.52 -11.49 44.20
N ALA A 50 -26.33 -10.90 44.08
CA ALA A 50 -25.07 -11.44 44.61
C ALA A 50 -24.71 -10.95 46.03
N ASN A 51 -25.41 -9.95 46.57
CA ASN A 51 -25.08 -9.29 47.85
C ASN A 51 -26.08 -9.58 48.99
N ASP A 52 -27.13 -10.39 48.75
CA ASP A 52 -28.14 -10.76 49.77
C ASP A 52 -27.85 -12.09 50.49
N ASP A 53 -26.62 -12.61 50.39
CA ASP A 53 -26.14 -13.78 51.15
C ASP A 53 -25.19 -13.39 52.30
N MET A 54 -25.64 -12.54 53.22
CA MET A 54 -25.15 -12.53 54.61
C MET A 54 -25.98 -11.58 55.49
N GLU A 55 -26.97 -12.13 56.20
CA GLU A 55 -27.09 -12.06 57.67
C GLU A 55 -28.39 -12.73 58.12
N GLU A 56 -28.26 -13.93 58.67
CA GLU A 56 -29.31 -14.61 59.43
C GLU A 56 -29.12 -14.28 60.92
N ALA A 57 -30.07 -13.54 61.52
CA ALA A 57 -30.33 -13.59 62.96
C ALA A 57 -31.71 -12.98 63.35
N VAL A 58 -32.72 -13.86 63.44
CA VAL A 58 -33.78 -13.98 64.47
C VAL A 58 -34.59 -12.74 64.88
N GLN A 59 -35.89 -12.74 64.59
CA GLN A 59 -36.97 -12.83 65.60
C GLN A 59 -38.36 -13.03 64.97
N GLU A 60 -39.09 -14.02 65.47
CA GLU A 60 -40.52 -14.26 65.25
C GLU A 60 -41.37 -13.06 65.73
N ASP A 61 -42.32 -12.62 64.91
CA ASP A 61 -43.72 -12.51 65.35
C ASP A 61 -44.66 -12.57 64.13
N GLY A 62 -45.80 -13.23 64.31
CA GLY A 62 -46.64 -13.73 63.21
C GLY A 62 -47.63 -12.74 62.59
N ALA A 63 -47.97 -12.95 61.31
CA ALA A 63 -49.33 -12.85 60.76
C ALA A 63 -49.39 -13.20 59.25
N GLN A 64 -50.19 -14.23 58.94
CA GLN A 64 -50.94 -14.57 57.70
C GLN A 64 -50.28 -14.50 56.29
N PRO A 65 -50.31 -15.61 55.52
CA PRO A 65 -49.90 -15.64 54.11
C PRO A 65 -51.11 -15.77 53.16
N GLN A 66 -51.52 -14.70 52.46
CA GLN A 66 -52.50 -14.84 51.34
C GLN A 66 -52.34 -13.89 50.13
N GLU A 67 -51.34 -13.01 50.03
CA GLU A 67 -51.25 -12.07 48.88
C GLU A 67 -50.03 -12.24 47.96
N ASP A 68 -49.02 -13.03 48.32
CA ASP A 68 -47.76 -13.10 47.56
C ASP A 68 -47.75 -14.04 46.33
N GLU A 69 -48.71 -14.97 46.21
CA GLU A 69 -48.71 -15.91 45.07
C GLU A 69 -49.22 -15.30 43.75
N GLN A 70 -50.00 -14.20 43.79
CA GLN A 70 -50.53 -13.56 42.56
C GLN A 70 -49.49 -12.65 41.88
N ILE A 71 -48.67 -11.95 42.66
CA ILE A 71 -47.64 -11.02 42.14
C ILE A 71 -46.48 -11.80 41.51
N GLY A 72 -46.12 -12.96 42.08
CA GLY A 72 -45.12 -13.87 41.51
C GLY A 72 -45.56 -14.50 40.17
N GLN A 73 -46.84 -14.81 40.00
CA GLN A 73 -47.35 -15.40 38.75
C GLN A 73 -47.46 -14.38 37.60
N GLU A 74 -47.88 -13.14 37.88
CA GLU A 74 -47.93 -12.09 36.85
C GLU A 74 -46.52 -11.65 36.40
N THR A 75 -45.56 -11.59 37.33
CA THR A 75 -44.17 -11.26 37.01
C THR A 75 -43.48 -12.38 36.23
N ALA A 76 -43.71 -13.65 36.58
CA ALA A 76 -43.23 -14.80 35.81
C ALA A 76 -43.86 -14.87 34.40
N SER A 77 -45.16 -14.58 34.28
CA SER A 77 -45.87 -14.53 32.99
C SER A 77 -45.45 -13.32 32.15
N SER A 78 -45.11 -12.20 32.79
CA SER A 78 -44.50 -11.04 32.12
C SER A 78 -43.09 -11.40 31.61
N LEU A 79 -42.24 -11.99 32.45
CA LEU A 79 -40.88 -12.41 32.10
C LEU A 79 -40.86 -13.41 30.93
N ALA A 80 -41.76 -14.39 30.94
CA ALA A 80 -41.90 -15.36 29.84
C ALA A 80 -42.30 -14.70 28.50
N ARG A 81 -43.14 -13.65 28.55
CA ARG A 81 -43.51 -12.84 27.37
C ARG A 81 -42.32 -11.99 26.88
N TRP A 82 -41.53 -11.44 27.79
CA TRP A 82 -40.29 -10.73 27.42
C TRP A 82 -39.24 -11.68 26.82
N GLN A 83 -39.09 -12.87 27.39
CA GLN A 83 -38.18 -13.88 26.88
C GLN A 83 -38.56 -14.36 25.47
N THR A 84 -39.85 -14.59 25.22
CA THR A 84 -40.33 -15.00 23.89
C THR A 84 -40.19 -13.89 22.84
N THR A 85 -40.42 -12.63 23.21
CA THR A 85 -40.20 -11.48 22.31
C THR A 85 -38.72 -11.25 22.02
N LEU A 86 -37.84 -11.42 23.01
CA LEU A 86 -36.38 -11.38 22.83
C LEU A 86 -35.92 -12.48 21.87
N GLN A 87 -36.36 -13.73 22.10
CA GLN A 87 -36.05 -14.87 21.24
C GLN A 87 -36.59 -14.72 19.82
N ALA A 88 -37.71 -14.01 19.63
CA ALA A 88 -38.22 -13.69 18.29
C ALA A 88 -37.30 -12.69 17.57
N ARG A 89 -36.83 -11.66 18.28
CA ARG A 89 -35.91 -10.65 17.75
C ARG A 89 -34.53 -11.23 17.43
N GLU A 90 -34.00 -12.11 18.28
CA GLU A 90 -32.73 -12.82 18.04
C GLU A 90 -32.82 -13.70 16.79
N ARG A 91 -33.93 -14.43 16.62
CA ARG A 91 -34.17 -15.24 15.41
C ARG A 91 -34.27 -14.36 14.16
N GLU A 92 -34.95 -13.22 14.24
CA GLU A 92 -35.04 -12.27 13.12
C GLU A 92 -33.66 -11.72 12.72
N LEU A 93 -32.82 -11.37 13.69
CA LEU A 93 -31.46 -10.91 13.45
C LEU A 93 -30.60 -12.00 12.81
N MET A 94 -30.65 -13.22 13.35
CA MET A 94 -29.93 -14.37 12.80
C MET A 94 -30.37 -14.67 11.37
N GLN A 95 -31.66 -14.54 11.07
CA GLN A 95 -32.19 -14.72 9.72
C GLN A 95 -31.67 -13.66 8.74
N LYS A 96 -31.59 -12.40 9.17
CA LYS A 96 -31.00 -11.30 8.39
C LYS A 96 -29.49 -11.49 8.17
N GLU A 97 -28.78 -11.98 9.16
CA GLU A 97 -27.35 -12.29 9.05
C GLU A 97 -27.10 -13.42 8.05
N ILE A 98 -27.91 -14.49 8.09
CA ILE A 98 -27.86 -15.57 7.10
C ILE A 98 -28.16 -15.05 5.69
N GLU A 99 -29.12 -14.13 5.54
CA GLU A 99 -29.46 -13.54 4.24
C GLU A 99 -28.31 -12.67 3.70
N LEU A 100 -27.67 -11.87 4.55
CA LEU A 100 -26.48 -11.09 4.19
C LEU A 100 -25.33 -12.00 3.78
N LEU A 101 -25.03 -13.03 4.56
CA LEU A 101 -23.99 -14.01 4.24
C LEU A 101 -24.29 -14.75 2.94
N ARG A 102 -25.55 -15.09 2.65
CA ARG A 102 -25.94 -15.70 1.37
C ARG A 102 -25.75 -14.73 0.21
N ARG A 103 -26.14 -13.46 0.36
CA ARG A 103 -25.97 -12.43 -0.67
C ARG A 103 -24.49 -12.16 -0.94
N GLU A 104 -23.68 -12.11 0.11
CA GLU A 104 -22.22 -12.00 0.01
C GLU A 104 -21.62 -13.22 -0.71
N ASN A 105 -21.99 -14.44 -0.33
CA ASN A 105 -21.52 -15.65 -1.00
C ASN A 105 -21.96 -15.72 -2.47
N GLN A 106 -23.17 -15.24 -2.78
CA GLN A 106 -23.65 -15.13 -4.16
C GLN A 106 -22.86 -14.10 -4.96
N LEU A 107 -22.47 -12.97 -4.36
CA LEU A 107 -21.59 -11.97 -4.99
C LEU A 107 -20.17 -12.51 -5.19
N LEU A 108 -19.64 -13.26 -4.22
CA LEU A 108 -18.33 -13.91 -4.33
C LEU A 108 -18.31 -15.01 -5.42
N ARG A 109 -19.44 -15.71 -5.61
CA ARG A 109 -19.60 -16.75 -6.63
C ARG A 109 -19.93 -16.20 -8.02
N SER A 110 -20.64 -15.08 -8.11
CA SER A 110 -20.95 -14.40 -9.38
C SER A 110 -19.81 -13.51 -9.86
N SER A 111 -18.89 -13.12 -8.97
CA SER A 111 -17.61 -12.55 -9.35
C SER A 111 -16.78 -13.61 -10.10
N PRO A 112 -16.36 -13.35 -11.35
CA PRO A 112 -15.51 -14.29 -12.07
C PRO A 112 -14.24 -14.53 -11.24
N THR A 113 -13.99 -15.79 -10.90
CA THR A 113 -12.83 -16.27 -10.14
C THR A 113 -11.54 -15.70 -10.71
N THR A 114 -11.04 -14.66 -10.07
CA THR A 114 -9.63 -14.30 -10.10
C THR A 114 -9.21 -14.30 -8.65
N SER A 115 -8.44 -15.31 -8.27
CA SER A 115 -7.83 -15.42 -6.96
C SER A 115 -6.98 -14.18 -6.71
N THR A 116 -7.50 -13.21 -5.96
CA THR A 116 -6.78 -12.00 -5.60
C THR A 116 -6.68 -11.89 -4.09
N THR A 117 -5.50 -12.26 -3.61
CA THR A 117 -4.88 -11.59 -2.47
C THR A 117 -5.12 -10.09 -2.60
N SER A 118 -5.71 -9.50 -1.57
CA SER A 118 -6.10 -8.09 -1.51
C SER A 118 -4.90 -7.20 -1.83
N THR A 119 -4.85 -6.72 -3.06
CA THR A 119 -3.96 -5.65 -3.50
C THR A 119 -4.83 -4.76 -4.37
N MET A 120 -4.76 -3.46 -4.12
CA MET A 120 -5.49 -2.43 -4.86
C MET A 120 -5.55 -2.79 -6.35
N SER A 121 -6.74 -2.65 -6.95
CA SER A 121 -6.99 -2.89 -8.37
C SER A 121 -6.06 -2.02 -9.22
N ARG A 122 -4.82 -2.48 -9.42
CA ARG A 122 -3.83 -1.82 -10.26
C ARG A 122 -4.31 -2.06 -11.68
N ALA A 123 -4.47 -0.98 -12.43
CA ALA A 123 -4.78 -1.06 -13.85
C ALA A 123 -3.86 -2.11 -14.47
N THR A 124 -4.43 -3.15 -15.09
CA THR A 124 -3.67 -4.21 -15.75
C THR A 124 -3.05 -3.65 -17.02
N THR A 125 -1.98 -2.88 -16.87
CA THR A 125 -1.21 -2.36 -17.99
C THR A 125 -0.66 -3.52 -18.80
N SER A 126 -1.04 -3.60 -20.08
CA SER A 126 -0.60 -4.66 -20.99
C SER A 126 0.93 -4.69 -21.08
N ILE A 127 1.51 -5.89 -21.09
CA ILE A 127 2.97 -6.10 -21.28
C ILE A 127 3.46 -5.40 -22.55
N LYS A 128 2.63 -5.30 -23.59
CA LYS A 128 2.96 -4.56 -24.81
C LYS A 128 3.18 -3.06 -24.55
N SER A 129 2.27 -2.43 -23.80
CA SER A 129 2.36 -1.02 -23.42
C SER A 129 3.54 -0.76 -22.49
N ILE A 130 3.81 -1.68 -21.55
CA ILE A 130 5.00 -1.62 -20.69
C ILE A 130 6.27 -1.77 -21.53
N GLY A 131 6.22 -2.59 -22.58
CA GLY A 131 7.28 -2.71 -23.58
C GLY A 131 7.65 -1.39 -24.23
N GLU A 132 6.73 -0.47 -24.49
CA GLU A 132 7.04 0.82 -25.11
C GLU A 132 8.02 1.67 -24.27
N LEU A 133 8.11 1.42 -22.96
CA LEU A 133 9.04 2.11 -22.04
C LEU A 133 10.48 1.60 -22.13
N LEU A 134 10.70 0.48 -22.81
CA LEU A 134 12.01 -0.15 -22.98
C LEU A 134 12.53 0.04 -24.40
N SER A 135 13.78 0.52 -24.49
CA SER A 135 14.49 0.53 -25.76
C SER A 135 14.83 -0.90 -26.20
N GLU A 136 15.00 -1.08 -27.51
CA GLU A 136 15.48 -2.34 -28.06
C GLU A 136 16.99 -2.50 -27.81
N TYR A 137 17.45 -3.73 -27.65
CA TYR A 137 18.86 -4.05 -27.45
C TYR A 137 19.38 -4.98 -28.55
N THR A 138 20.39 -4.51 -29.29
CA THR A 138 20.93 -5.19 -30.48
C THR A 138 22.18 -6.04 -30.19
N GLY A 139 22.77 -5.92 -28.99
CA GLY A 139 24.04 -6.56 -28.63
C GLY A 139 25.25 -5.63 -28.61
N SER A 140 25.06 -4.31 -28.52
CA SER A 140 26.15 -3.34 -28.30
C SER A 140 26.63 -3.38 -26.85
N SER A 141 27.94 -3.30 -26.62
CA SER A 141 28.49 -3.35 -25.26
C SER A 141 28.28 -2.06 -24.45
N GLU A 142 28.25 -0.92 -25.14
CA GLU A 142 28.16 0.41 -24.50
C GLU A 142 26.81 0.63 -23.80
N ASP A 143 25.73 0.08 -24.36
CA ASP A 143 24.35 0.34 -23.92
C ASP A 143 23.79 -0.74 -22.99
N PHE A 144 24.50 -1.86 -22.80
CA PHE A 144 23.96 -3.00 -22.07
C PHE A 144 23.63 -2.68 -20.62
N GLU A 145 24.51 -1.96 -19.91
CA GLU A 145 24.27 -1.59 -18.50
C GLU A 145 23.06 -0.67 -18.35
N ARG A 146 22.94 0.33 -19.24
CA ARG A 146 21.79 1.24 -19.25
C ARG A 146 20.50 0.47 -19.54
N TRP A 147 20.53 -0.43 -20.51
CA TRP A 147 19.39 -1.27 -20.86
C TRP A 147 19.01 -2.25 -19.73
N LYS A 148 19.99 -2.91 -19.10
CA LYS A 148 19.80 -3.78 -17.92
C LYS A 148 19.16 -3.00 -16.77
N ALA A 149 19.62 -1.78 -16.52
CA ALA A 149 19.02 -0.90 -15.51
C ALA A 149 17.56 -0.53 -15.84
N GLN A 150 17.24 -0.24 -17.11
CA GLN A 150 15.86 0.00 -17.54
C GLN A 150 14.96 -1.23 -17.35
N VAL A 151 15.43 -2.43 -17.71
CA VAL A 151 14.68 -3.68 -17.50
C VAL A 151 14.38 -3.89 -16.01
N LYS A 152 15.38 -3.71 -15.14
CA LYS A 152 15.19 -3.82 -13.68
C LYS A 152 14.22 -2.77 -13.13
N MET A 153 14.31 -1.53 -13.61
CA MET A 153 13.39 -0.47 -13.21
C MET A 153 11.95 -0.79 -13.62
N VAL A 154 11.72 -1.22 -14.87
CA VAL A 154 10.38 -1.58 -15.35
C VAL A 154 9.82 -2.78 -14.58
N ARG A 155 10.63 -3.81 -14.35
CA ARG A 155 10.23 -4.96 -13.51
C ARG A 155 9.81 -4.51 -12.11
N SER A 156 10.57 -3.62 -11.48
CA SER A 156 10.29 -3.14 -10.13
C SER A 156 9.06 -2.23 -10.07
N THR A 157 8.91 -1.31 -11.01
CA THR A 157 7.82 -0.31 -11.01
C THR A 157 6.46 -0.95 -11.29
N TYR A 158 6.42 -1.93 -12.18
CA TYR A 158 5.19 -2.63 -12.58
C TYR A 158 5.01 -3.98 -11.87
N GLU A 159 5.93 -4.33 -10.95
CA GLU A 159 5.95 -5.61 -10.22
C GLU A 159 5.74 -6.81 -11.15
N LEU A 160 6.48 -6.82 -12.26
CA LEU A 160 6.34 -7.86 -13.26
C LEU A 160 6.77 -9.20 -12.67
N ASP A 161 5.94 -10.22 -12.88
CA ASP A 161 6.30 -11.59 -12.57
C ASP A 161 7.42 -12.08 -13.50
N GLU A 162 7.98 -13.23 -13.16
CA GLU A 162 9.13 -13.79 -13.87
C GLU A 162 8.81 -14.04 -15.35
N ASN A 163 7.61 -14.53 -15.66
CA ASN A 163 7.19 -14.85 -17.02
C ASN A 163 6.98 -13.58 -17.87
N ALA A 164 6.30 -12.57 -17.33
CA ALA A 164 6.14 -11.29 -17.98
C ALA A 164 7.49 -10.61 -18.21
N THR A 165 8.40 -10.69 -17.24
CA THR A 165 9.76 -10.13 -17.38
C THR A 165 10.56 -10.84 -18.47
N LYS A 166 10.48 -12.17 -18.57
CA LYS A 166 11.11 -12.94 -19.67
C LYS A 166 10.52 -12.58 -21.03
N ILE A 167 9.19 -12.54 -21.14
CA ILE A 167 8.50 -12.16 -22.39
C ILE A 167 8.92 -10.75 -22.81
N LEU A 168 8.90 -9.80 -21.88
CA LEU A 168 9.31 -8.43 -22.11
C LEU A 168 10.77 -8.34 -22.57
N THR A 169 11.68 -8.95 -21.83
CA THR A 169 13.12 -8.96 -22.12
C THR A 169 13.38 -9.55 -23.51
N SER A 170 12.90 -10.76 -23.79
CA SER A 170 13.06 -11.44 -25.08
C SER A 170 12.43 -10.69 -26.25
N SER A 171 11.28 -10.04 -26.04
CA SER A 171 10.62 -9.23 -27.08
C SER A 171 11.41 -7.98 -27.47
N LYS A 172 12.34 -7.52 -26.62
CA LYS A 172 13.16 -6.32 -26.80
C LYS A 172 14.57 -6.61 -27.30
N LEU A 173 14.95 -7.88 -27.43
CA LEU A 173 16.20 -8.27 -28.05
C LEU A 173 16.09 -8.22 -29.58
N ARG A 174 17.13 -7.73 -30.22
CA ARG A 174 17.31 -7.68 -31.68
C ARG A 174 18.73 -8.12 -32.05
N GLY A 175 18.94 -8.42 -33.33
CA GLY A 175 20.28 -8.68 -33.89
C GLY A 175 21.06 -9.75 -33.11
N LYS A 176 22.33 -9.47 -32.80
CA LYS A 176 23.25 -10.42 -32.14
C LYS A 176 22.79 -10.82 -30.74
N ALA A 177 22.13 -9.91 -30.00
CA ALA A 177 21.59 -10.23 -28.69
C ALA A 177 20.44 -11.25 -28.77
N GLN A 178 19.58 -11.13 -29.79
CA GLN A 178 18.49 -12.05 -30.03
C GLN A 178 18.99 -13.43 -30.48
N GLU A 179 19.93 -13.45 -31.42
CA GLU A 179 20.57 -14.68 -31.88
C GLU A 179 21.24 -15.42 -30.72
N TRP A 180 21.98 -14.72 -29.87
CA TRP A 180 22.59 -15.29 -28.67
C TRP A 180 21.53 -15.84 -27.70
N TYR A 181 20.44 -15.09 -27.46
CA TYR A 181 19.39 -15.52 -26.52
C TYR A 181 18.76 -16.85 -26.95
N TYR A 182 18.46 -17.00 -28.24
CA TYR A 182 17.87 -18.23 -28.79
C TYR A 182 18.88 -19.32 -29.15
N SER A 183 20.20 -19.03 -29.12
CA SER A 183 21.23 -20.02 -29.43
C SER A 183 21.28 -21.20 -28.45
N LEU A 184 20.89 -20.97 -27.19
CA LEU A 184 20.84 -21.99 -26.14
C LEU A 184 19.40 -22.12 -25.64
N THR A 185 18.81 -23.30 -25.80
CA THR A 185 17.47 -23.62 -25.29
C THR A 185 17.39 -23.49 -23.76
N GLU A 186 18.52 -23.65 -23.07
CA GLU A 186 18.66 -23.39 -21.63
C GLU A 186 18.33 -21.95 -21.24
N ASN A 187 18.55 -20.97 -22.12
CA ASN A 187 18.22 -19.57 -21.82
C ASN A 187 16.72 -19.32 -21.64
N LEU A 188 15.86 -20.21 -22.15
CA LEU A 188 14.40 -20.08 -22.01
C LEU A 188 13.93 -20.48 -20.60
N THR A 189 14.64 -21.39 -19.94
CA THR A 189 14.24 -21.92 -18.63
C THR A 189 14.85 -21.14 -17.47
N LEU A 190 16.02 -20.51 -17.68
CA LEU A 190 16.74 -19.76 -16.65
C LEU A 190 15.95 -18.55 -16.12
N PRO A 191 16.11 -18.16 -14.85
CA PRO A 191 15.59 -16.91 -14.32
C PRO A 191 16.15 -15.68 -15.08
N THR A 192 15.35 -14.63 -15.14
CA THR A 192 15.66 -13.37 -15.85
C THR A 192 16.97 -12.79 -15.34
N ASP A 193 17.17 -12.74 -14.03
CA ASP A 193 18.41 -12.20 -13.46
C ASP A 193 19.65 -13.00 -13.91
N THR A 194 19.55 -14.33 -13.93
CA THR A 194 20.62 -15.20 -14.45
C THR A 194 20.89 -14.94 -15.94
N ILE A 195 19.85 -14.72 -16.75
CA ILE A 195 20.01 -14.38 -18.16
C ILE A 195 20.68 -13.01 -18.30
N LEU A 196 20.26 -12.00 -17.53
CA LEU A 196 20.86 -10.67 -17.55
C LEU A 196 22.32 -10.68 -17.08
N ASP A 197 22.71 -11.62 -16.21
CA ASP A 197 24.11 -11.78 -15.78
C ASP A 197 24.94 -12.53 -16.83
N LYS A 198 24.37 -13.53 -17.51
CA LYS A 198 25.01 -14.17 -18.66
C LYS A 198 25.18 -13.20 -19.83
N MET A 199 24.17 -12.37 -20.10
CA MET A 199 24.24 -11.30 -21.09
C MET A 199 25.29 -10.26 -20.69
N ASP A 200 25.41 -9.94 -19.40
CA ASP A 200 26.49 -9.08 -18.89
C ASP A 200 27.84 -9.71 -19.23
N ALA A 201 28.08 -10.97 -18.88
CA ALA A 201 29.33 -11.64 -19.21
C ALA A 201 29.64 -11.70 -20.72
N MET A 202 28.61 -11.84 -21.56
CA MET A 202 28.76 -11.95 -23.02
C MET A 202 28.97 -10.60 -23.71
N PHE A 203 28.19 -9.59 -23.32
CA PHE A 203 28.11 -8.31 -24.03
C PHE A 203 28.81 -7.16 -23.31
N LYS A 204 29.20 -7.32 -22.04
CA LYS A 204 30.00 -6.32 -21.33
C LYS A 204 31.44 -6.36 -21.84
N GLN A 205 31.66 -5.67 -22.94
CA GLN A 205 32.99 -5.18 -23.29
C GLN A 205 33.08 -3.73 -22.81
N PRO A 206 33.65 -3.46 -21.62
CA PRO A 206 33.86 -2.10 -21.19
C PRO A 206 34.87 -1.47 -22.15
N ILE A 207 34.40 -0.51 -22.94
CA ILE A 207 35.31 0.45 -23.56
C ILE A 207 36.08 1.09 -22.40
N GLY A 208 37.40 0.92 -22.43
CA GLY A 208 38.26 1.40 -21.33
C GLY A 208 38.03 2.88 -21.08
N GLN A 209 38.21 3.31 -19.82
CA GLN A 209 38.03 4.72 -19.43
C GLN A 209 38.79 5.68 -20.35
N LEU A 210 40.01 5.29 -20.78
CA LEU A 210 40.82 6.05 -21.73
C LEU A 210 40.13 6.23 -23.09
N GLU A 211 39.49 5.18 -23.59
CA GLU A 211 38.86 5.21 -24.91
C GLU A 211 37.55 6.02 -24.87
N ARG A 212 36.78 5.95 -23.78
CA ARG A 212 35.64 6.86 -23.56
C ARG A 212 36.09 8.33 -23.52
N ARG A 213 37.21 8.60 -22.85
CA ARG A 213 37.80 9.96 -22.83
C ARG A 213 38.25 10.40 -24.21
N ARG A 214 38.89 9.52 -24.99
CA ARG A 214 39.29 9.82 -26.38
C ARG A 214 38.10 10.11 -27.27
N GLN A 215 37.03 9.33 -27.19
CA GLN A 215 35.80 9.56 -27.96
C GLN A 215 35.17 10.91 -27.59
N PHE A 216 35.11 11.21 -26.29
CA PHE A 216 34.65 12.51 -25.81
C PHE A 216 35.51 13.65 -26.35
N GLU A 217 36.84 13.60 -26.23
CA GLU A 217 37.76 14.62 -26.70
C GLU A 217 37.74 14.77 -28.24
N ALA A 218 37.61 13.67 -28.98
CA ALA A 218 37.57 13.65 -30.44
C ALA A 218 36.28 14.25 -31.03
N ARG A 219 35.20 14.36 -30.25
CA ARG A 219 33.95 14.98 -30.71
C ARG A 219 34.14 16.48 -30.92
N GLN A 220 34.19 16.91 -32.18
CA GLN A 220 34.27 18.32 -32.59
C GLN A 220 32.99 18.78 -33.28
N TRP A 221 32.67 20.06 -33.18
CA TRP A 221 31.54 20.67 -33.87
C TRP A 221 31.76 20.67 -35.38
N ARG A 222 30.83 20.09 -36.13
CA ARG A 222 30.87 19.98 -37.59
C ARG A 222 30.11 21.13 -38.26
N LYS A 223 30.42 21.38 -39.53
CA LYS A 223 29.81 22.50 -40.29
C LYS A 223 28.36 22.22 -40.70
N ASP A 224 27.98 20.96 -40.73
CA ASP A 224 26.67 20.45 -41.16
C ASP A 224 25.68 20.27 -39.99
N GLU A 225 26.06 20.62 -38.76
CA GLU A 225 25.21 20.50 -37.58
C GLU A 225 25.05 21.83 -36.82
N THR A 226 23.98 21.93 -36.04
CA THR A 226 23.78 23.07 -35.14
C THR A 226 24.64 22.92 -33.88
N PHE A 227 25.06 24.05 -33.31
CA PHE A 227 25.84 24.04 -32.05
C PHE A 227 25.07 23.36 -30.89
N SER A 228 23.74 23.48 -30.87
CA SER A 228 22.90 22.83 -29.85
C SER A 228 22.96 21.31 -29.96
N SER A 229 22.94 20.75 -31.18
CA SER A 229 23.07 19.30 -31.40
C SER A 229 24.43 18.80 -30.96
N TYR A 230 25.49 19.51 -31.35
CA TYR A 230 26.86 19.22 -30.92
C TYR A 230 27.01 19.23 -29.39
N CYS A 231 26.52 20.28 -28.73
CA CYS A 231 26.62 20.43 -27.28
C CYS A 231 25.88 19.29 -26.56
N HIS A 232 24.68 18.93 -27.03
CA HIS A 232 23.92 17.81 -26.49
C HIS A 232 24.68 16.48 -26.59
N ASP A 233 25.20 16.15 -27.78
CA ASP A 233 25.98 14.92 -27.99
C ASP A 233 27.25 14.91 -27.14
N LYS A 234 27.93 16.05 -27.03
CA LYS A 234 29.16 16.23 -26.25
C LYS A 234 28.89 16.00 -24.76
N ILE A 235 27.76 16.49 -24.24
CA ILE A 235 27.33 16.25 -22.85
C ILE A 235 27.01 14.77 -22.63
N ILE A 236 26.31 14.11 -23.57
CA ILE A 236 26.02 12.68 -23.48
C ILE A 236 27.32 11.86 -23.38
N LEU A 237 28.33 12.17 -24.19
CA LEU A 237 29.66 11.55 -24.09
C LEU A 237 30.36 11.92 -22.77
N GLY A 238 30.20 13.15 -22.30
CA GLY A 238 30.73 13.64 -21.02
C GLY A 238 30.21 12.86 -19.82
N ASN A 239 28.93 12.45 -19.81
CA ASN A 239 28.34 11.66 -18.73
C ASN A 239 29.05 10.29 -18.53
N CYS A 240 29.76 9.81 -19.54
CA CYS A 240 30.50 8.55 -19.52
C CYS A 240 31.96 8.71 -19.07
N VAL A 241 32.41 9.93 -18.78
CA VAL A 241 33.78 10.27 -18.38
C VAL A 241 33.74 11.07 -17.07
N PRO A 242 34.58 10.74 -16.07
CA PRO A 242 34.64 11.55 -14.85
C PRO A 242 35.35 12.87 -15.15
N ILE A 243 34.58 13.95 -15.36
CA ILE A 243 35.02 15.31 -15.65
C ILE A 243 34.25 16.26 -14.73
N ALA A 244 34.89 17.30 -14.22
CA ALA A 244 34.22 18.31 -13.42
C ALA A 244 33.30 19.20 -14.29
N GLU A 245 32.22 19.75 -13.75
CA GLU A 245 31.25 20.53 -14.53
C GLU A 245 31.85 21.81 -15.15
N ASP A 246 32.80 22.44 -14.45
CA ASP A 246 33.57 23.57 -14.94
C ASP A 246 34.50 23.19 -16.10
N GLU A 247 35.16 22.03 -16.00
CA GLU A 247 35.98 21.48 -17.09
C GLU A 247 35.15 21.09 -18.32
N LEU A 248 33.90 20.65 -18.14
CA LEU A 248 33.02 20.27 -19.25
C LEU A 248 32.76 21.45 -20.20
N VAL A 249 32.61 22.67 -19.66
CA VAL A 249 32.42 23.88 -20.47
C VAL A 249 33.66 24.15 -21.32
N ASP A 250 34.85 24.01 -20.75
CA ASP A 250 36.11 24.17 -21.48
C ASP A 250 36.22 23.14 -22.61
N TYR A 251 35.87 21.88 -22.35
CA TYR A 251 35.87 20.83 -23.37
C TYR A 251 34.85 21.04 -24.49
N VAL A 252 33.68 21.62 -24.18
CA VAL A 252 32.68 22.00 -25.21
C VAL A 252 33.25 23.08 -26.11
N VAL A 253 33.89 24.10 -25.52
CA VAL A 253 34.53 25.21 -26.25
C VAL A 253 35.75 24.74 -27.06
N GLU A 254 36.54 23.81 -26.54
CA GLU A 254 37.69 23.24 -27.23
C GLU A 254 37.33 22.49 -28.51
N GLY A 255 36.18 21.81 -28.54
CA GLY A 255 35.70 21.11 -29.72
C GLY A 255 35.15 22.00 -30.83
N ILE A 256 35.13 23.34 -30.66
CA ILE A 256 34.83 24.29 -31.74
C ILE A 256 36.04 24.38 -32.67
N PRO A 257 35.92 24.05 -33.98
CA PRO A 257 37.07 24.06 -34.90
C PRO A 257 37.50 25.47 -35.32
N SER A 258 36.63 26.47 -35.17
CA SER A 258 36.92 27.86 -35.52
C SER A 258 37.58 28.60 -34.35
N GLU A 259 38.85 28.98 -34.52
CA GLU A 259 39.60 29.73 -33.51
C GLU A 259 38.98 31.09 -33.17
N THR A 260 38.35 31.76 -34.12
CA THR A 260 37.64 33.02 -33.87
C THR A 260 36.42 32.82 -32.96
N LEU A 261 35.60 31.80 -33.22
CA LEU A 261 34.43 31.48 -32.39
C LEU A 261 34.85 30.94 -31.01
N LYS A 262 35.92 30.15 -30.96
CA LYS A 262 36.50 29.66 -29.71
C LYS A 262 36.97 30.81 -28.81
N ASN A 263 37.67 31.80 -29.37
CA ASN A 263 38.13 32.97 -28.62
C ASN A 263 36.97 33.87 -28.15
N GLN A 264 35.89 33.96 -28.92
CA GLN A 264 34.67 34.66 -28.49
C GLN A 264 33.97 33.93 -27.33
N ALA A 265 33.90 32.60 -27.37
CA ALA A 265 33.33 31.80 -26.29
C ALA A 265 34.16 31.85 -25.00
N LYS A 266 35.50 31.87 -25.11
CA LYS A 266 36.40 32.01 -23.94
C LYS A 266 36.39 33.40 -23.30
N SER A 267 36.11 34.44 -24.09
CA SER A 267 36.07 35.83 -23.61
C SER A 267 34.69 36.26 -23.10
N SER A 268 33.66 35.45 -23.28
CA SER A 268 32.34 35.70 -22.71
C SER A 268 32.29 35.19 -21.27
N PRO A 269 32.04 36.05 -20.26
CA PRO A 269 31.90 35.59 -18.89
C PRO A 269 30.69 34.65 -18.81
N SER A 270 30.93 33.43 -18.30
CA SER A 270 29.90 32.41 -18.11
C SER A 270 28.66 33.01 -17.43
N PRO A 271 27.47 32.98 -18.06
CA PRO A 271 26.26 33.40 -17.38
C PRO A 271 26.01 32.39 -16.28
N ARG A 272 26.24 32.81 -15.03
CA ARG A 272 25.84 32.05 -13.83
C ARG A 272 24.44 31.50 -14.06
N CYS A 273 24.32 30.18 -14.19
CA CYS A 273 23.05 29.49 -14.30
C CYS A 273 22.18 29.89 -13.10
N ARG A 274 21.13 30.68 -13.36
CA ARG A 274 20.06 30.88 -12.39
C ARG A 274 19.29 29.57 -12.33
N HIS A 275 19.34 28.92 -11.17
CA HIS A 275 18.46 27.81 -10.85
C HIS A 275 17.00 28.25 -10.96
N TYR A 276 16.23 27.50 -11.75
CA TYR A 276 14.78 27.34 -11.64
C TYR A 276 14.48 25.86 -11.76
#